data_AF-A0A6A4DHD3-F1
#
_entry.id   AF-A0A6A4DHD3-F1
#
_cell.length_a   1.000
_cell.length_b   1.000
_cell.length_c   1.000
_cell.angle_alpha   90.00
_cell.angle_beta   90.00
_cell.angle_gamma   90.00
#
_symmetry.space_group_name_H-M   'P 1'
#
loop_
_entity.id
_entity.type
_entity.pdbx_description
1 polymer ?
#
loop_
_entity_poly.entity_id
_entity_poly.type
_entity_poly.pdbx_seq_one_letter_code
_entity_poly.pdbx_strand_id
1 'polypeptide(L)'
;MIKEAELDPNAERQIPILAQDYLDGDSICKGEPVYVAALVKRGTTDVDMNVHTMYGHPIDGLVEHVDLTNRKLLKLVDTGHTHIPMESGDYLDPKVTGPMRNRHEAAAYQAAGGGGSFTAKDSILSCHNWEIPVGFTAAKASRCTTSRSATAAEILNRASVSAEMVGCDCLGSIHYLDATVVDDFCEPFVIKNATCMYEEDFGTLWKHTDVLASPPTATVRHQHRFVVSFVVTVGNYRYGFYWYFYLDGRDELDCGHGYQMDCGHGYQMDD
;
A
#
# COMPACT_ATOMS: atom_id res chain seq x y z
N MET A 1 -11.71 8.82 31.30
CA MET A 1 -13.18 8.93 31.33
C MET A 1 -13.62 9.02 29.88
N ILE A 2 -14.21 7.95 29.32
CA ILE A 2 -14.72 7.96 27.95
C ILE A 2 -16.02 8.77 28.01
N LYS A 3 -16.12 9.83 27.20
CA LYS A 3 -17.37 10.57 27.04
C LYS A 3 -18.05 10.00 25.80
N GLU A 4 -19.24 9.45 26.00
CA GLU A 4 -20.15 9.18 24.89
C GLU A 4 -20.65 10.53 24.37
N ALA A 5 -20.54 10.72 23.06
CA ALA A 5 -21.07 11.87 22.36
C ALA A 5 -21.89 11.33 21.18
N GLU A 6 -23.11 11.84 21.03
CA GLU A 6 -23.91 11.59 19.83
C GLU A 6 -23.30 12.41 18.69
N LEU A 7 -23.05 11.75 17.55
CA LEU A 7 -22.47 12.40 16.37
C LEU A 7 -23.58 12.82 15.41
N ASP A 8 -23.53 14.05 14.89
CA ASP A 8 -24.40 14.52 13.80
C ASP A 8 -23.65 14.45 12.46
N PRO A 9 -23.95 13.48 11.58
CA PRO A 9 -23.23 13.31 10.32
C PRO A 9 -23.34 14.51 9.35
N ASN A 10 -24.35 15.38 9.52
CA ASN A 10 -24.51 16.58 8.69
C ASN A 10 -23.57 17.71 9.13
N ALA A 11 -23.28 17.81 10.42
CA ALA A 11 -22.39 18.82 10.97
C ALA A 11 -20.93 18.32 11.09
N GLU A 12 -20.74 17.03 11.38
CA GLU A 12 -19.45 16.43 11.76
C GLU A 12 -18.85 15.53 10.68
N ARG A 13 -19.52 15.42 9.52
CA ARG A 13 -19.19 14.56 8.38
C ARG A 13 -19.51 13.07 8.64
N GLN A 14 -19.53 12.31 7.55
CA GLN A 14 -19.75 10.87 7.59
C GLN A 14 -18.54 10.14 8.16
N ILE A 15 -18.78 8.95 8.71
CA ILE A 15 -17.74 8.03 9.15
C ILE A 15 -16.88 7.54 7.96
N PRO A 16 -15.66 7.02 8.20
CA PRO A 16 -14.89 6.33 7.17
C PRO A 16 -15.68 5.17 6.54
N ILE A 17 -15.42 4.92 5.25
CA ILE A 17 -16.00 3.81 4.50
C ILE A 17 -15.52 2.49 5.11
N LEU A 18 -16.47 1.59 5.38
CA LEU A 18 -16.23 0.24 5.90
C LEU A 18 -15.94 -0.76 4.78
N ALA A 19 -15.42 -1.95 5.11
CA ALA A 19 -15.16 -2.97 4.09
C ALA A 19 -16.47 -3.51 3.48
N GLN A 20 -17.49 -3.67 4.32
CA GLN A 20 -18.83 -4.12 3.96
C GLN A 20 -19.56 -3.12 3.05
N ASP A 21 -19.26 -1.82 3.16
CA ASP A 21 -19.85 -0.79 2.29
C ASP A 21 -19.57 -1.04 0.80
N TYR A 22 -18.43 -1.66 0.47
CA TYR A 22 -18.10 -2.03 -0.91
C TYR A 22 -19.00 -3.15 -1.43
N LEU A 23 -19.21 -4.19 -0.61
CA LEU A 23 -20.07 -5.32 -0.96
C LEU A 23 -21.54 -4.88 -1.03
N ASP A 24 -21.95 -4.01 -0.12
CA ASP A 24 -23.29 -3.47 -0.09
C ASP A 24 -23.56 -2.55 -1.29
N GLY A 25 -22.63 -1.64 -1.59
CA GLY A 25 -22.72 -0.79 -2.78
C GLY A 25 -22.84 -1.61 -4.06
N ASP A 26 -21.95 -2.60 -4.26
CA ASP A 26 -21.98 -3.50 -5.41
C ASP A 26 -23.32 -4.25 -5.52
N SER A 27 -23.79 -4.82 -4.41
CA SER A 27 -25.05 -5.56 -4.37
C SER A 27 -26.28 -4.68 -4.64
N ILE A 28 -26.29 -3.44 -4.17
CA ILE A 28 -27.39 -2.49 -4.42
C ILE A 28 -27.43 -2.14 -5.91
N CYS A 29 -26.29 -1.69 -6.45
CA CYS A 29 -26.15 -1.31 -7.86
C CYS A 29 -26.59 -2.43 -8.80
N LYS A 30 -26.06 -3.65 -8.60
CA LYS A 30 -26.39 -4.83 -9.44
C LYS A 30 -27.86 -5.26 -9.31
N GLY A 31 -28.54 -4.90 -8.21
CA GLY A 31 -29.94 -5.22 -7.97
C GLY A 31 -30.94 -4.31 -8.69
N GLU A 32 -30.50 -3.15 -9.18
CA GLU A 32 -31.39 -2.15 -9.76
C GLU A 32 -31.74 -2.47 -11.23
N PRO A 33 -33.03 -2.67 -11.58
CA PRO A 33 -33.42 -3.01 -12.95
C PRO A 33 -32.99 -1.96 -13.98
N VAL A 34 -32.88 -0.70 -13.56
CA VAL A 34 -32.47 0.42 -14.41
C VAL A 34 -30.99 0.36 -14.78
N TYR A 35 -30.14 -0.09 -13.84
CA TYR A 35 -28.72 -0.36 -14.09
C TYR A 35 -28.55 -1.55 -15.05
N VAL A 36 -29.26 -2.65 -14.78
CA VAL A 36 -29.24 -3.83 -15.65
C VAL A 36 -29.65 -3.48 -17.09
N ALA A 37 -30.71 -2.68 -17.25
CA ALA A 37 -31.12 -2.19 -18.57
C ALA A 37 -30.04 -1.32 -19.24
N ALA A 38 -29.30 -0.52 -18.48
CA ALA A 38 -28.19 0.29 -18.99
C ALA A 38 -27.01 -0.58 -19.46
N LEU A 39 -26.73 -1.70 -18.80
CA LEU A 39 -25.72 -2.68 -19.22
C LEU A 39 -26.14 -3.39 -20.51
N VAL A 40 -27.40 -3.82 -20.60
CA VAL A 40 -27.93 -4.49 -21.81
C VAL A 40 -27.78 -3.61 -23.05
N LYS A 41 -28.00 -2.29 -22.94
CA LYS A 41 -27.77 -1.33 -24.04
C LYS A 41 -26.31 -1.31 -24.54
N ARG A 42 -25.37 -1.70 -23.68
CA ARG A 42 -23.93 -1.76 -23.95
C ARG A 42 -23.48 -3.15 -24.38
N GLY A 43 -24.41 -4.09 -24.55
CA GLY A 43 -24.13 -5.45 -25.00
C GLY A 43 -23.51 -6.34 -23.92
N THR A 44 -23.57 -5.96 -22.65
CA THR A 44 -23.11 -6.78 -21.53
C THR A 44 -24.22 -6.99 -20.50
N THR A 45 -24.22 -8.15 -19.85
CA THR A 45 -25.00 -8.42 -18.63
C THR A 45 -24.09 -8.94 -17.52
N ASP A 46 -22.79 -9.04 -17.79
CA ASP A 46 -21.81 -9.62 -16.88
C ASP A 46 -21.28 -8.52 -15.98
N VAL A 47 -21.77 -8.55 -14.74
CA VAL A 47 -21.39 -7.64 -13.66
C VAL A 47 -20.30 -8.24 -12.77
N ASP A 48 -19.89 -9.47 -13.05
CA ASP A 48 -18.90 -10.23 -12.29
C ASP A 48 -17.61 -10.40 -13.12
N MET A 49 -17.14 -9.28 -13.67
CA MET A 49 -15.82 -9.26 -14.31
C MET A 49 -14.75 -9.71 -13.30
N ASN A 50 -13.84 -10.56 -13.76
CA ASN A 50 -12.68 -10.98 -12.99
C ASN A 50 -11.94 -9.74 -12.46
N VAL A 51 -11.64 -9.72 -11.16
CA VAL A 51 -11.01 -8.57 -10.48
C VAL A 51 -9.68 -8.14 -11.09
N HIS A 52 -9.00 -9.06 -11.78
CA HIS A 52 -7.73 -8.80 -12.47
C HIS A 52 -7.89 -8.01 -13.76
N THR A 53 -9.07 -8.01 -14.39
CA THR A 53 -9.29 -7.41 -15.72
C THR A 53 -10.32 -6.29 -15.69
N MET A 54 -11.09 -6.13 -14.61
CA MET A 54 -12.20 -5.16 -14.56
C MET A 54 -11.78 -3.72 -14.90
N TYR A 55 -10.57 -3.30 -14.50
CA TYR A 55 -10.07 -1.94 -14.78
C TYR A 55 -9.73 -1.73 -16.26
N GLY A 56 -9.55 -2.80 -17.04
CA GLY A 56 -9.36 -2.74 -18.49
C GLY A 56 -10.66 -2.60 -19.29
N HIS A 57 -11.81 -2.73 -18.64
CA HIS A 57 -13.14 -2.69 -19.28
C HIS A 57 -14.06 -1.65 -18.63
N PRO A 58 -13.66 -0.37 -18.55
CA PRO A 58 -14.48 0.65 -17.89
C PRO A 58 -15.81 0.85 -18.62
N ILE A 59 -16.90 0.92 -17.86
CA ILE A 59 -18.23 1.28 -18.38
C ILE A 59 -18.38 2.79 -18.22
N ASP A 60 -17.90 3.54 -19.22
CA ASP A 60 -17.93 4.99 -19.15
C ASP A 60 -19.35 5.56 -19.32
N GLY A 61 -19.58 6.72 -18.71
CA GLY A 61 -20.84 7.43 -18.79
C GLY A 61 -21.99 6.83 -17.96
N LEU A 62 -21.74 5.78 -17.17
CA LEU A 62 -22.72 5.17 -16.28
C LEU A 62 -22.26 5.28 -14.83
N VAL A 63 -23.00 6.00 -13.99
CA VAL A 63 -22.67 6.20 -12.56
C VAL A 63 -23.93 6.09 -11.71
N GLU A 64 -23.84 5.36 -10.61
CA GLU A 64 -24.90 5.25 -9.61
C GLU A 64 -24.49 5.91 -8.29
N HIS A 65 -25.41 6.67 -7.71
CA HIS A 65 -25.30 7.17 -6.34
C HIS A 65 -26.24 6.36 -5.47
N VAL A 66 -25.69 5.70 -4.47
CA VAL A 66 -26.44 4.81 -3.57
C VAL A 66 -26.43 5.35 -2.15
N ASP A 67 -27.53 5.11 -1.44
CA ASP A 67 -27.65 5.30 0.00
C ASP A 67 -27.46 3.92 0.66
N LEU A 68 -26.28 3.74 1.27
CA LEU A 68 -25.90 2.47 1.90
C LEU A 68 -26.72 2.18 3.15
N THR A 69 -27.12 3.20 3.90
CA THR A 69 -27.91 3.06 5.13
C THR A 69 -29.32 2.54 4.82
N ASN A 70 -29.98 3.14 3.83
CA ASN A 70 -31.33 2.76 3.43
C ASN A 70 -31.36 1.72 2.30
N ARG A 71 -30.19 1.25 1.85
CA ARG A 71 -29.98 0.28 0.76
C ARG A 71 -30.80 0.61 -0.50
N LYS A 72 -30.69 1.84 -0.99
CA LYS A 72 -31.48 2.31 -2.14
C LYS A 72 -30.63 3.10 -3.14
N LEU A 73 -30.99 2.98 -4.42
CA LEU A 73 -30.50 3.89 -5.45
C LEU A 73 -31.10 5.29 -5.25
N LEU A 74 -30.23 6.31 -5.20
CA LEU A 74 -30.65 7.71 -5.14
C LEU A 74 -30.72 8.33 -6.54
N LYS A 75 -29.73 8.03 -7.37
CA LYS A 75 -29.60 8.62 -8.70
C LYS A 75 -28.77 7.71 -9.60
N LEU A 76 -29.27 7.46 -10.80
CA LEU A 76 -28.50 6.90 -11.90
C LEU A 76 -28.23 8.00 -12.94
N VAL A 77 -26.98 8.08 -13.38
CA VAL A 77 -26.52 8.95 -14.45
C VAL A 77 -26.09 8.05 -15.60
N ASP A 78 -26.76 8.16 -16.75
CA ASP A 78 -26.37 7.51 -18.00
C ASP A 78 -26.22 8.58 -19.09
N THR A 79 -24.99 8.82 -19.54
CA THR A 79 -24.68 9.80 -20.60
C THR A 79 -24.93 9.27 -22.01
N GLY A 80 -25.27 7.97 -22.14
CA GLY A 80 -25.48 7.30 -23.42
C GLY A 80 -24.20 6.80 -24.09
N HIS A 81 -23.03 6.92 -23.45
CA HIS A 81 -21.80 6.30 -23.95
C HIS A 81 -21.90 4.78 -23.86
N THR A 82 -21.73 4.08 -24.99
CA THR A 82 -21.94 2.62 -25.06
C THR A 82 -20.71 1.80 -25.35
N HIS A 83 -19.60 2.43 -25.73
CA HIS A 83 -18.38 1.70 -26.01
C HIS A 83 -17.73 1.21 -24.71
N ILE A 84 -17.31 -0.05 -24.70
CA ILE A 84 -16.53 -0.66 -23.63
C ILE A 84 -15.24 -1.18 -24.29
N PRO A 85 -14.04 -0.77 -23.83
CA PRO A 85 -12.79 -1.35 -24.30
C PRO A 85 -12.77 -2.86 -24.03
N MET A 86 -12.51 -3.68 -25.05
CA MET A 86 -12.51 -5.15 -24.95
C MET A 86 -11.11 -5.77 -25.02
N GLU A 87 -10.08 -4.95 -25.15
CA GLU A 87 -8.70 -5.43 -25.11
C GLU A 87 -8.37 -5.95 -23.70
N SER A 88 -7.67 -7.09 -23.63
CA SER A 88 -7.32 -7.68 -22.34
C SER A 88 -6.25 -6.85 -21.64
N GLY A 89 -6.56 -6.40 -20.43
CA GLY A 89 -5.59 -5.83 -19.50
C GLY A 89 -4.95 -6.86 -18.55
N ASP A 90 -5.14 -8.17 -18.78
CA ASP A 90 -4.64 -9.20 -17.88
C ASP A 90 -3.10 -9.29 -17.90
N TYR A 91 -2.45 -8.64 -16.94
CA TYR A 91 -1.00 -8.64 -16.77
C TYR A 91 -0.43 -10.01 -16.36
N LEU A 92 -1.28 -11.00 -16.07
CA LEU A 92 -0.86 -12.39 -15.83
C LEU A 92 -0.94 -13.25 -17.11
N ASP A 93 -1.61 -12.78 -18.17
CA ASP A 93 -1.72 -13.51 -19.43
C ASP A 93 -0.41 -13.38 -20.23
N PRO A 94 0.29 -14.49 -20.55
CA PRO A 94 1.45 -14.49 -21.43
C PRO A 94 1.19 -13.90 -22.83
N LYS A 95 -0.07 -13.90 -23.29
CA LYS A 95 -0.45 -13.29 -24.57
C LYS A 95 -0.42 -11.77 -24.52
N VAL A 96 -0.68 -11.17 -23.36
CA VAL A 96 -0.63 -9.73 -23.13
C VAL A 96 0.80 -9.30 -22.83
N THR A 97 1.49 -10.03 -21.94
CA THR A 97 2.85 -9.69 -21.50
C THR A 97 3.93 -10.02 -22.53
N GLY A 98 3.67 -10.95 -23.44
CA GLY A 98 4.67 -11.49 -24.35
C GLY A 98 5.72 -12.34 -23.63
N PRO A 99 6.85 -12.67 -24.30
CA PRO A 99 7.90 -13.43 -23.66
C PRO A 99 8.52 -12.65 -22.49
N MET A 100 8.58 -13.30 -21.33
CA MET A 100 9.27 -12.75 -20.16
C MET A 100 10.71 -12.38 -20.52
N ARG A 101 11.16 -11.21 -20.06
CA ARG A 101 12.55 -10.79 -20.23
C ARG A 101 13.48 -11.82 -19.59
N ASN A 102 14.67 -11.98 -20.16
CA ASN A 102 15.70 -12.80 -19.56
C ASN A 102 15.97 -12.32 -18.14
N ARG A 103 15.97 -13.27 -17.19
CA ARG A 103 16.26 -12.98 -15.77
C ARG A 103 17.61 -12.27 -15.68
N HIS A 104 17.63 -11.08 -15.10
CA HIS A 104 18.87 -10.48 -14.64
C HIS A 104 19.52 -11.41 -13.62
N GLU A 105 20.84 -11.63 -13.72
CA GLU A 105 21.55 -12.44 -12.73
C GLU A 105 21.17 -11.97 -11.33
N ALA A 106 20.63 -12.89 -10.53
CA ALA A 106 20.14 -12.54 -9.21
C ALA A 106 21.34 -12.06 -8.39
N ALA A 107 21.32 -10.80 -7.97
CA ALA A 107 22.18 -10.36 -6.89
C ALA A 107 21.74 -11.14 -5.65
N ALA A 108 22.48 -12.20 -5.32
CA ALA A 108 22.21 -12.98 -4.13
C ALA A 108 22.54 -12.11 -2.92
N TYR A 109 21.51 -11.65 -2.20
CA TYR A 109 21.73 -11.09 -0.88
C TYR A 109 22.08 -12.23 0.07
N GLN A 110 23.30 -12.21 0.62
CA GLN A 110 23.69 -13.11 1.69
C GLN A 110 23.32 -12.43 3.02
N ALA A 111 22.33 -12.97 3.71
CA ALA A 111 22.04 -12.56 5.08
C ALA A 111 23.31 -12.71 5.94
N ALA A 112 23.62 -11.69 6.74
CA ALA A 112 24.69 -11.79 7.71
C ALA A 112 24.44 -13.02 8.59
N GLY A 113 25.38 -13.95 8.62
CA GLY A 113 25.21 -15.28 9.25
C GLY A 113 24.96 -15.28 10.76
N GLY A 114 24.73 -14.13 11.39
CA GLY A 114 24.45 -13.95 12.81
C GLY A 114 23.04 -13.43 13.14
N GLY A 115 22.15 -13.25 12.15
CA GLY A 115 20.90 -12.51 12.34
C GLY A 115 21.11 -11.00 12.19
N GLY A 116 20.03 -10.23 12.00
CA GLY A 116 20.09 -8.77 11.88
C GLY A 116 20.72 -8.11 13.12
N SER A 117 21.31 -6.92 12.96
CA SER A 117 21.95 -6.16 14.04
C SER A 117 20.95 -5.40 14.94
N PHE A 118 19.67 -5.67 14.74
CA PHE A 118 18.56 -5.11 15.49
C PHE A 118 17.84 -6.16 16.34
N THR A 119 17.17 -5.67 17.38
CA THR A 119 16.29 -6.48 18.22
C THR A 119 14.89 -5.89 18.22
N ALA A 120 13.88 -6.74 18.24
CA ALA A 120 12.49 -6.35 18.39
C ALA A 120 11.97 -6.97 19.69
N LYS A 121 11.57 -6.12 20.64
CA LYS A 121 10.91 -6.56 21.88
C LYS A 121 9.61 -5.79 22.02
N ASP A 122 8.51 -6.54 22.12
CA ASP A 122 7.17 -5.97 22.12
C ASP A 122 6.96 -5.10 20.85
N SER A 123 6.60 -3.83 21.03
CA SER A 123 6.47 -2.85 19.95
C SER A 123 7.66 -1.90 19.85
N ILE A 124 8.79 -2.18 20.53
CA ILE A 124 9.99 -1.35 20.49
C ILE A 124 11.08 -2.09 19.73
N LEU A 125 11.60 -1.41 18.72
CA LEU A 125 12.73 -1.86 17.95
C LEU A 125 13.99 -1.10 18.36
N SER A 126 15.07 -1.83 18.57
CA SER A 126 16.39 -1.28 18.88
C SER A 126 17.37 -1.69 17.79
N CYS A 127 17.92 -0.71 17.08
CA CYS A 127 18.92 -0.90 16.04
C CYS A 127 20.00 0.18 16.17
N HIS A 128 21.26 -0.21 16.31
CA HIS A 128 22.37 0.72 16.57
C HIS A 128 22.06 1.67 17.75
N ASN A 129 22.01 2.98 17.51
CA ASN A 129 21.68 4.01 18.51
C ASN A 129 20.20 4.44 18.47
N TRP A 130 19.36 3.74 17.70
CA TRP A 130 17.94 4.02 17.55
C TRP A 130 17.10 3.13 18.46
N GLU A 131 16.15 3.74 19.16
CA GLU A 131 15.02 3.06 19.81
C GLU A 131 13.73 3.59 19.20
N ILE A 132 12.98 2.71 18.54
CA ILE A 132 11.88 3.05 17.66
C ILE A 132 10.64 2.28 18.11
N PRO A 133 9.64 2.94 18.72
CA PRO A 133 8.33 2.34 18.90
C PRO A 133 7.62 2.22 17.55
N VAL A 134 7.30 1.00 17.15
CA VAL A 134 6.55 0.66 15.94
C VAL A 134 5.13 0.28 16.36
N GLY A 135 4.18 1.18 16.12
CA GLY A 135 2.76 0.91 16.29
C GLY A 135 2.05 0.78 14.96
N PHE A 136 0.89 0.11 14.93
CA PHE A 136 0.00 0.06 13.78
C PHE A 136 -1.42 0.48 14.19
N THR A 137 -2.09 1.31 13.39
CA THR A 137 -3.50 1.67 13.63
C THR A 137 -4.30 1.65 12.32
N ALA A 138 -5.59 1.30 12.39
CA ALA A 138 -6.43 1.16 11.20
C ALA A 138 -6.62 2.48 10.41
N ALA A 139 -6.65 3.63 11.11
CA ALA A 139 -6.79 4.96 10.47
C ALA A 139 -5.45 5.63 10.12
N LYS A 140 -4.35 5.18 10.74
CA LYS A 140 -2.99 5.65 10.47
C LYS A 140 -2.12 4.41 10.33
N ALA A 141 -2.01 3.94 9.09
CA ALA A 141 -1.13 2.82 8.76
C ALA A 141 0.29 3.17 9.24
N SER A 142 0.75 2.40 10.22
CA SER A 142 1.90 2.61 11.11
C SER A 142 2.06 4.00 11.80
N ARG A 143 2.36 4.00 13.10
CA ARG A 143 2.85 5.17 13.83
C ARG A 143 4.26 4.84 14.31
N CYS A 144 5.26 5.47 13.70
CA CYS A 144 6.64 5.47 14.13
C CYS A 144 6.92 6.81 14.86
N THR A 145 7.09 6.79 16.19
CA THR A 145 7.47 8.00 16.95
C THR A 145 8.94 7.95 17.31
N THR A 146 9.79 8.62 16.55
CA THR A 146 11.15 8.92 17.00
C THR A 146 11.09 9.99 18.10
N SER A 147 12.01 9.93 19.07
CA SER A 147 12.17 10.98 20.10
C SER A 147 12.67 12.32 19.53
N ARG A 148 12.84 12.42 18.20
CA ARG A 148 13.10 13.63 17.44
C ARG A 148 12.24 13.66 16.18
N SER A 149 11.04 14.24 16.32
CA SER A 149 10.22 14.85 15.27
C SER A 149 9.81 14.00 14.04
N ALA A 150 8.55 13.55 14.02
CA ALA A 150 7.58 13.92 12.98
C ALA A 150 6.20 13.32 13.27
N THR A 151 5.17 14.17 13.27
CA THR A 151 3.76 13.77 13.20
C THR A 151 3.33 13.83 11.74
N ALA A 152 3.05 12.68 11.12
CA ALA A 152 2.28 12.62 9.89
C ALA A 152 0.79 12.45 10.24
N ALA A 153 -0.01 13.43 9.82
CA ALA A 153 -1.46 13.45 9.98
C ALA A 153 -2.14 12.81 8.76
N GLU A 154 -3.18 12.03 9.06
CA GLU A 154 -4.41 11.78 8.30
C GLU A 154 -4.37 11.80 6.77
N ILE A 155 -4.61 10.61 6.18
CA ILE A 155 -5.42 10.30 4.98
C ILE A 155 -5.05 8.85 4.64
N LEU A 156 -5.88 7.85 4.98
CA LEU A 156 -5.84 6.47 4.44
C LEU A 156 -7.06 5.70 4.99
N ASN A 157 -8.26 6.00 4.47
CA ASN A 157 -9.53 5.37 4.88
C ASN A 157 -9.80 4.03 4.17
N ARG A 158 -8.96 3.62 3.22
CA ARG A 158 -9.11 2.34 2.50
C ARG A 158 -7.77 1.70 2.22
N ALA A 159 -7.01 1.52 3.29
CA ALA A 159 -5.71 0.90 3.21
C ALA A 159 -5.79 -0.57 3.60
N SER A 160 -5.82 -1.49 2.63
CA SER A 160 -5.46 -2.87 2.96
C SER A 160 -3.94 -2.94 3.01
N VAL A 161 -3.39 -3.11 4.21
CA VAL A 161 -1.99 -3.49 4.29
C VAL A 161 -1.88 -4.87 3.65
N SER A 162 -1.10 -4.92 2.58
CA SER A 162 -0.86 -6.15 1.87
C SER A 162 0.11 -6.97 2.70
N ALA A 163 -0.22 -8.23 2.95
CA ALA A 163 0.71 -9.15 3.59
C ALA A 163 1.96 -9.25 2.72
N GLU A 164 3.10 -8.86 3.27
CA GLU A 164 4.36 -8.85 2.54
C GLU A 164 4.96 -10.27 2.53
N MET A 165 5.39 -10.70 1.33
CA MET A 165 5.97 -12.01 1.10
C MET A 165 7.49 -11.97 1.16
N VAL A 166 8.05 -12.91 1.93
CA VAL A 166 9.50 -13.06 2.12
C VAL A 166 10.18 -13.30 0.77
N GLY A 167 11.17 -12.47 0.44
CA GLY A 167 11.96 -12.60 -0.79
C GLY A 167 11.27 -12.07 -2.06
N CYS A 168 10.06 -11.51 -1.94
CA CYS A 168 9.38 -10.80 -3.03
C CYS A 168 9.32 -9.29 -2.72
N ASP A 169 8.63 -8.92 -1.64
CA ASP A 169 8.42 -7.51 -1.26
C ASP A 169 9.59 -6.93 -0.48
N CYS A 170 10.25 -7.77 0.33
CA CYS A 170 11.46 -7.43 1.07
C CYS A 170 12.57 -8.43 0.82
N LEU A 171 13.77 -7.91 0.54
CA LEU A 171 14.97 -8.69 0.31
C LEU A 171 15.95 -8.46 1.46
N GLY A 172 16.35 -9.53 2.15
CA GLY A 172 17.30 -9.38 3.23
C GLY A 172 17.15 -10.40 4.35
N SER A 173 17.76 -10.08 5.50
CA SER A 173 17.42 -10.70 6.78
C SER A 173 16.23 -9.96 7.36
N ILE A 174 15.02 -10.41 7.00
CA ILE A 174 13.78 -9.69 7.31
C ILE A 174 13.18 -10.16 8.63
N HIS A 175 12.69 -9.19 9.41
CA HIS A 175 11.78 -9.42 10.51
C HIS A 175 10.42 -8.82 10.17
N TYR A 176 9.36 -9.59 10.39
CA TYR A 176 8.00 -9.16 10.14
C TYR A 176 7.25 -8.91 11.44
N LEU A 177 6.37 -7.91 11.42
CA LEU A 177 5.36 -7.71 12.44
C LEU A 177 3.97 -7.90 11.84
N ASP A 178 3.13 -8.63 12.57
CA ASP A 178 1.71 -8.69 12.29
C ASP A 178 1.02 -7.42 12.81
N ALA A 179 -0.03 -7.00 12.13
CA ALA A 179 -0.91 -5.95 12.62
C ALA A 179 -2.28 -6.54 12.95
N THR A 180 -2.80 -6.24 14.15
CA THR A 180 -4.18 -6.56 14.50
C THR A 180 -5.02 -5.29 14.34
N VAL A 181 -6.01 -5.34 13.46
CA VAL A 181 -7.01 -4.30 13.26
C VAL A 181 -8.38 -4.82 13.70
N VAL A 182 -9.40 -3.97 13.61
CA VAL A 182 -10.78 -4.32 13.93
C VAL A 182 -11.58 -4.34 12.63
N ASP A 183 -12.39 -5.37 12.41
CA ASP A 183 -13.29 -5.46 11.26
C ASP A 183 -14.62 -4.74 11.51
N ASP A 184 -15.51 -4.77 10.52
CA ASP A 184 -16.80 -4.08 10.57
C ASP A 184 -17.75 -4.61 11.67
N PHE A 185 -17.47 -5.79 12.22
CA PHE A 185 -18.24 -6.42 13.30
C PHE A 185 -17.59 -6.25 14.68
N CYS A 186 -16.57 -5.38 14.77
CA CYS A 186 -15.78 -5.16 15.97
C CYS A 186 -14.93 -6.37 16.39
N GLU A 187 -14.67 -7.30 15.48
CA GLU A 187 -13.84 -8.48 15.74
C GLU A 187 -12.37 -8.21 15.36
N PRO A 188 -11.40 -8.80 16.08
CA PRO A 188 -9.99 -8.62 15.78
C PRO A 188 -9.61 -9.36 14.50
N PHE A 189 -9.07 -8.63 13.53
CA PHE A 189 -8.55 -9.15 12.27
C PHE A 189 -7.03 -9.01 12.21
N VAL A 190 -6.31 -10.12 12.04
CA VAL A 190 -4.84 -10.13 12.01
C VAL A 190 -4.34 -10.12 10.57
N ILE A 191 -3.66 -9.04 10.20
CA ILE A 191 -2.90 -8.91 8.96
C ILE A 191 -1.51 -9.47 9.23
N LYS A 192 -1.23 -10.64 8.66
CA LYS A 192 0.08 -11.29 8.75
C LYS A 192 1.13 -10.52 7.95
N ASN A 193 2.34 -10.42 8.49
CA ASN A 193 3.46 -9.74 7.83
C ASN A 193 3.08 -8.33 7.33
N ALA A 194 2.42 -7.56 8.16
CA ALA A 194 1.92 -6.22 7.83
C ALA A 194 3.03 -5.17 7.78
N THR A 195 4.14 -5.41 8.46
CA THR A 195 5.29 -4.52 8.47
C THR A 195 6.55 -5.33 8.32
N CYS A 196 7.39 -4.90 7.39
CA CYS A 196 8.69 -5.47 7.12
C CYS A 196 9.78 -4.59 7.72
N MET A 197 10.79 -5.23 8.29
CA MET A 197 11.90 -4.59 8.96
C MET A 197 13.21 -5.28 8.62
N TYR A 198 14.19 -4.52 8.19
CA TYR A 198 15.49 -5.06 7.81
C TYR A 198 16.57 -3.98 7.75
N GLU A 199 17.82 -4.42 7.66
CA GLU A 199 18.97 -3.56 7.44
C GLU A 199 19.52 -3.78 6.04
N GLU A 200 20.00 -2.71 5.42
CA GLU A 200 20.71 -2.78 4.16
C GLU A 200 21.97 -1.88 4.16
N ASP A 201 22.98 -2.28 3.39
CA ASP A 201 24.14 -1.44 3.11
C ASP A 201 23.71 -0.26 2.23
N PHE A 202 24.17 0.94 2.60
CA PHE A 202 23.86 2.18 1.89
C PHE A 202 25.16 2.90 1.47
N GLY A 203 26.13 2.13 1.00
CA GLY A 203 27.39 2.62 0.45
C GLY A 203 28.34 3.17 1.51
N THR A 204 29.06 4.25 1.16
CA THR A 204 30.09 4.83 2.04
C THR A 204 29.49 5.86 2.98
N LEU A 205 29.61 5.65 4.29
CA LEU A 205 29.25 6.64 5.30
C LEU A 205 30.26 7.78 5.31
N TRP A 206 31.54 7.45 5.47
CA TRP A 206 32.63 8.42 5.37
C TRP A 206 33.91 7.75 4.92
N LYS A 207 34.74 8.53 4.23
CA LYS A 207 36.06 8.13 3.75
C LYS A 207 37.03 9.28 3.89
N HIS A 208 38.22 8.99 4.38
CA HIS A 208 39.33 9.92 4.40
C HIS A 208 40.62 9.24 3.95
N THR A 209 41.44 9.98 3.20
CA THR A 209 42.78 9.54 2.79
C THR A 209 43.74 10.66 3.14
N ASP A 210 44.62 10.39 4.10
CA ASP A 210 45.68 11.30 4.49
C ASP A 210 46.96 10.92 3.74
N VAL A 211 47.22 11.69 2.68
CA VAL A 211 48.41 11.54 1.83
C VAL A 211 49.67 12.18 2.43
N LEU A 212 49.52 12.98 3.50
CA LEU A 212 50.62 13.68 4.17
C LEU A 212 51.16 12.89 5.37
N ALA A 213 50.37 11.96 5.92
CA ALA A 213 50.83 11.00 6.91
C ALA A 213 52.03 10.17 6.38
N SER A 214 52.92 9.77 7.30
CA SER A 214 54.07 8.91 6.99
C SER A 214 54.05 7.66 7.87
N PRO A 215 53.58 6.51 7.35
CA PRO A 215 53.13 6.26 5.96
C PRO A 215 51.75 6.88 5.66
N PRO A 216 51.38 7.08 4.37
CA PRO A 216 50.04 7.51 3.99
C PRO A 216 48.97 6.59 4.57
N THR A 217 47.85 7.15 5.00
CA THR A 217 46.77 6.39 5.62
C THR A 217 45.45 6.58 4.87
N ALA A 218 44.60 5.57 4.90
CA ALA A 218 43.25 5.64 4.36
C ALA A 218 42.29 4.94 5.31
N THR A 219 41.12 5.55 5.53
CA THR A 219 40.04 4.98 6.33
C THR A 219 38.73 5.09 5.56
N VAL A 220 37.96 4.01 5.56
CA VAL A 220 36.60 3.95 5.01
C VAL A 220 35.68 3.34 6.06
N ARG A 221 34.47 3.89 6.18
CA ARG A 221 33.36 3.29 6.91
C ARG A 221 32.14 3.22 6.01
N HIS A 222 31.48 2.09 6.05
CA HIS A 222 30.23 1.86 5.32
C HIS A 222 29.06 2.45 6.09
N GLN A 223 28.04 2.88 5.34
CA GLN A 223 26.75 3.26 5.87
C GLN A 223 25.85 2.03 5.84
N HIS A 224 25.03 1.92 6.86
CA HIS A 224 23.88 1.03 6.85
C HIS A 224 22.65 1.86 7.16
N ARG A 225 21.52 1.48 6.59
CA ARG A 225 20.23 2.03 7.00
C ARG A 225 19.31 0.91 7.46
N PHE A 226 18.60 1.19 8.52
CA PHE A 226 17.52 0.35 8.99
C PHE A 226 16.21 0.82 8.35
N VAL A 227 15.47 -0.12 7.80
CA VAL A 227 14.25 0.12 7.02
C VAL A 227 13.06 -0.44 7.78
N VAL A 228 12.01 0.38 7.92
CA VAL A 228 10.68 -0.07 8.34
C VAL A 228 9.71 0.26 7.21
N SER A 229 9.01 -0.74 6.69
CA SER A 229 8.07 -0.52 5.59
C SER A 229 6.75 -1.25 5.77
N PHE A 230 5.74 -0.74 5.07
CA PHE A 230 4.51 -1.46 4.81
C PHE A 230 3.93 -1.01 3.46
N VAL A 231 3.18 -1.90 2.82
CA VAL A 231 2.50 -1.63 1.55
C VAL A 231 1.00 -1.60 1.75
N VAL A 232 0.35 -0.57 1.22
CA VAL A 232 -1.09 -0.39 1.24
C VAL A 232 -1.68 -0.51 -0.15
N THR A 233 -2.83 -1.16 -0.27
CA THR A 233 -3.66 -1.11 -1.48
C THR A 233 -4.94 -0.32 -1.26
N VAL A 234 -5.17 0.65 -2.14
CA VAL A 234 -6.39 1.47 -2.21
C VAL A 234 -6.97 1.31 -3.61
N GLY A 235 -7.93 0.41 -3.78
CA GLY A 235 -8.51 0.13 -5.10
C GLY A 235 -7.45 -0.36 -6.08
N ASN A 236 -7.22 0.39 -7.15
CA ASN A 236 -6.27 0.08 -8.20
C ASN A 236 -4.82 0.51 -7.91
N TYR A 237 -4.59 1.23 -6.80
CA TYR A 237 -3.27 1.74 -6.44
C TYR A 237 -2.64 0.93 -5.32
N ARG A 238 -1.31 0.81 -5.36
CA ARG A 238 -0.49 0.37 -4.23
C ARG A 238 0.51 1.44 -3.83
N TYR A 239 0.65 1.65 -2.53
CA TYR A 239 1.54 2.64 -1.92
C TYR A 239 2.49 1.91 -0.97
N GLY A 240 3.79 2.04 -1.19
CA GLY A 240 4.82 1.59 -0.25
C GLY A 240 5.31 2.76 0.58
N PHE A 241 5.25 2.63 1.89
CA PHE A 241 5.78 3.62 2.82
C PHE A 241 7.04 3.06 3.47
N TYR A 242 8.13 3.81 3.41
CA TYR A 242 9.45 3.38 3.88
C TYR A 242 10.03 4.44 4.81
N TRP A 243 10.30 4.06 6.04
CA TRP A 243 11.09 4.85 6.97
C TRP A 243 12.51 4.32 6.99
N TYR A 244 13.47 5.23 6.83
CA TYR A 244 14.89 4.93 6.86
C TYR A 244 15.55 5.59 8.06
N PHE A 245 16.39 4.82 8.77
CA PHE A 245 17.17 5.29 9.91
C PHE A 245 18.65 5.02 9.65
N TYR A 246 19.44 6.10 9.64
CA TYR A 246 20.84 6.07 9.22
C TYR A 246 21.81 6.11 10.41
N LEU A 247 23.05 5.62 10.25
CA LEU A 247 24.07 5.67 11.32
C LEU A 247 24.53 7.08 11.68
N ASP A 248 24.39 8.05 10.76
CA ASP A 248 24.72 9.46 10.98
C ASP A 248 23.61 10.23 11.71
N GLY A 249 22.53 9.55 12.11
CA GLY A 249 21.42 10.12 12.86
C GLY A 249 20.36 10.78 11.99
N ARG A 250 20.45 10.69 10.66
CA ARG A 250 19.34 11.07 9.77
C ARG A 250 18.21 10.06 9.83
N ASP A 251 17.01 10.57 9.62
CA ASP A 251 15.81 9.82 9.32
C ASP A 251 15.15 10.36 8.04
N GLU A 252 14.48 9.48 7.31
CA GLU A 252 13.85 9.81 6.03
C GLU A 252 12.56 9.00 5.86
N LEU A 253 11.56 9.63 5.24
CA LEU A 253 10.33 8.96 4.79
C LEU A 253 10.30 9.02 3.27
N ASP A 254 10.22 7.86 2.64
CA ASP A 254 9.95 7.71 1.23
C ASP A 254 8.60 7.05 1.01
N CYS A 255 7.90 7.52 -0.02
CA CYS A 255 6.57 7.05 -0.41
C CYS A 255 6.63 6.67 -1.89
N GLY A 256 6.77 5.38 -2.16
CA GLY A 256 6.69 4.83 -3.51
C GLY A 256 5.25 4.52 -3.90
N HIS A 257 4.88 4.73 -5.17
CA HIS A 257 3.62 4.23 -5.70
C HIS A 257 3.88 3.20 -6.81
N GLY A 258 3.16 2.08 -6.76
CA GLY A 258 3.07 1.11 -7.84
C GLY A 258 1.72 1.23 -8.51
N TYR A 259 1.72 1.46 -9.83
CA TYR A 259 0.50 1.35 -10.64
C TYR A 259 0.24 -0.13 -10.92
N GLN A 260 -0.93 -0.65 -10.51
CA GLN A 260 -1.34 -1.97 -10.95
C GLN A 260 -2.23 -1.88 -12.20
N MET A 261 -3.20 -0.95 -12.24
CA MET A 261 -4.08 -0.72 -13.40
C MET A 261 -4.62 0.73 -13.39
N ASP A 262 -4.61 1.44 -14.52
CA ASP A 262 -5.40 2.66 -14.71
C ASP A 262 -6.58 2.35 -15.64
N CYS A 263 -7.71 3.02 -15.44
CA CYS A 263 -8.92 2.86 -16.23
C CYS A 263 -8.73 3.45 -17.63
N GLY A 264 -7.97 2.76 -18.49
CA GLY A 264 -7.95 2.90 -19.95
C GLY A 264 -7.77 4.31 -20.52
N HIS A 265 -7.38 5.31 -19.73
CA HIS A 265 -7.04 6.62 -20.28
C HIS A 265 -5.63 6.52 -20.84
N GLY A 266 -5.51 6.72 -22.15
CA GLY A 266 -4.24 6.90 -22.85
C GLY A 266 -3.54 8.20 -22.42
N TYR A 267 -3.27 8.38 -21.13
CA TYR A 267 -2.24 9.29 -20.67
C TYR A 267 -0.90 8.58 -20.92
N GLN A 268 -0.36 8.80 -22.11
CA GLN A 268 1.08 8.94 -22.22
C GLN A 268 1.52 9.88 -21.09
N MET A 269 2.29 9.37 -20.15
CA MET A 269 3.20 10.22 -19.40
C MET A 269 4.17 10.76 -20.47
N ASP A 270 3.86 11.93 -21.01
CA ASP A 270 4.85 12.68 -21.77
C ASP A 270 6.00 13.02 -20.80
N ASP A 271 7.20 12.63 -21.24
CA ASP A 271 8.54 12.73 -20.64
C ASP A 271 8.78 13.80 -19.54
#